data_AF-A0A4S9BC46-F1
#
_entry.id   AF-A0A4S9BC46-F1
#
_cell.length_a   1.000
_cell.length_b   1.000
_cell.length_c   1.000
_cell.angle_alpha   90.00
_cell.angle_beta   90.00
_cell.angle_gamma   90.00
#
_symmetry.space_group_name_H-M   'P 1'
#
loop_
_entity.id
_entity.type
_entity.pdbx_description
1 polymer ?
#
loop_
_entity_poly.entity_id
_entity_poly.type
_entity_poly.pdbx_seq_one_letter_code
_entity_poly.pdbx_strand_id
1 'polypeptide(L)'
;MSSQAEPLMVGENDATSKNAIYLRFRAKGKHYHAQIPVLKRLPFPSIAIISLLVIINILVWIAVGIVLSYHTSLVSTAVLAYSLGLRHALDADHISAIDLMTRRLIATGQRPVTVGTFFSLGHSTIVVITSIVVASTAAAVSSRFGAFSRVGGIIGSSVSATFLIVLGIMNVFILYKLITQLRKIINSPANSPEPEFQIEGGGCLFHVLKRMFKLIDRPWKMYPLGVLFGLGFDTSSEIALLGISAISASQGTSFWLILLFPVLFTAGMCLLDTTDGALMMALYTSTRLAKDNIAVLYYQSVLTGVTVLVAVVIGVIQFLGMLQGAADLTGGFWDGVEVASDNYDIIGGAICGSFVVFGVISAILYRPWRRRVDAKRNALVGPSDESDQETRDNNTEGIHGEPELVQEGPSTQHVHADRKGDCVV
;
A
#
# COMPACT_ATOMS: atom_id res chain seq x y z
N MET A 1 3.26 1.65 -70.09
CA MET A 1 2.32 1.09 -69.12
C MET A 1 3.14 0.27 -68.12
N SER A 2 3.43 0.87 -66.97
CA SER A 2 4.25 0.27 -65.90
C SER A 2 3.31 -0.41 -64.90
N SER A 3 3.51 -1.71 -64.66
CA SER A 3 2.77 -2.51 -63.70
C SER A 3 3.46 -2.44 -62.34
N GLN A 4 2.83 -1.80 -61.35
CA GLN A 4 3.34 -1.75 -59.98
C GLN A 4 2.91 -2.99 -59.18
N ALA A 5 3.88 -3.54 -58.45
CA ALA A 5 3.73 -4.63 -57.50
C ALA A 5 3.07 -4.14 -56.20
N GLU A 6 2.13 -4.92 -55.66
CA GLU A 6 1.62 -4.77 -54.29
C GLU A 6 2.64 -5.27 -53.26
N PRO A 7 2.94 -4.51 -52.20
CA PRO A 7 3.72 -5.03 -51.07
C PRO A 7 2.82 -5.72 -50.04
N LEU A 8 3.28 -6.91 -49.64
CA LEU A 8 2.82 -7.72 -48.51
C LEU A 8 2.78 -6.90 -47.21
N MET A 9 1.57 -6.68 -46.67
CA MET A 9 1.38 -6.13 -45.32
C MET A 9 1.56 -7.24 -44.27
N VAL A 10 2.71 -7.24 -43.61
CA VAL A 10 3.04 -8.10 -42.47
C VAL A 10 2.53 -7.45 -41.17
N GLY A 11 1.58 -8.13 -40.51
CA GLY A 11 1.56 -8.27 -39.04
C GLY A 11 1.17 -7.08 -38.15
N GLU A 12 -0.07 -6.60 -38.21
CA GLU A 12 -0.63 -5.66 -37.20
C GLU A 12 -1.80 -6.24 -36.36
N ASN A 13 -2.10 -7.53 -36.50
CA ASN A 13 -3.32 -8.15 -35.93
C ASN A 13 -3.16 -8.81 -34.54
N ASP A 14 -1.93 -9.03 -34.04
CA ASP A 14 -1.75 -9.80 -32.80
C ASP A 14 -1.76 -8.93 -31.52
N ALA A 15 -1.33 -7.66 -31.61
CA ALA A 15 -1.31 -6.73 -30.47
C ALA A 15 -2.69 -6.14 -30.13
N THR A 16 -3.53 -5.91 -31.14
CA THR A 16 -4.91 -5.42 -31.01
C THR A 16 -5.84 -6.51 -30.47
N SER A 17 -5.63 -7.77 -30.86
CA SER A 17 -6.43 -8.92 -30.41
C SER A 17 -6.24 -9.24 -28.91
N LYS A 18 -5.00 -9.25 -28.42
CA LYS A 18 -4.69 -9.47 -26.99
C LYS A 18 -5.32 -8.42 -26.09
N ASN A 19 -5.30 -7.15 -26.53
CA ASN A 19 -5.97 -6.06 -25.84
C ASN A 19 -7.50 -6.21 -25.87
N ALA A 20 -8.09 -6.68 -26.98
CA ALA A 20 -9.53 -6.92 -27.08
C ALA A 20 -10.01 -8.04 -26.15
N ILE A 21 -9.26 -9.14 -26.04
CA ILE A 21 -9.57 -10.25 -25.12
C ILE A 21 -9.45 -9.78 -23.67
N TYR A 22 -8.36 -9.10 -23.32
CA TYR A 22 -8.16 -8.52 -21.98
C TYR A 22 -9.28 -7.54 -21.61
N LEU A 23 -9.69 -6.68 -22.54
CA LEU A 23 -10.78 -5.73 -22.34
C LEU A 23 -12.14 -6.44 -22.19
N ARG A 24 -12.40 -7.50 -22.95
CA ARG A 24 -13.61 -8.32 -22.82
C ARG A 24 -13.67 -9.07 -21.50
N PHE A 25 -12.57 -9.69 -21.05
CA PHE A 25 -12.49 -10.32 -19.73
C PHE A 25 -12.67 -9.29 -18.60
N ARG A 26 -12.06 -8.11 -18.72
CA ARG A 26 -12.22 -7.01 -17.78
C ARG A 26 -13.67 -6.49 -17.75
N ALA A 27 -14.34 -6.37 -18.89
CA ALA A 27 -15.73 -5.94 -18.99
C ALA A 27 -16.69 -6.99 -18.42
N LYS A 28 -16.47 -8.27 -18.74
CA LYS A 28 -17.28 -9.38 -18.23
C LYS A 28 -17.11 -9.53 -16.71
N GLY A 29 -15.88 -9.40 -16.21
CA GLY A 29 -15.58 -9.38 -14.78
C GLY A 29 -16.23 -8.22 -14.03
N LYS A 30 -16.25 -7.01 -14.62
CA LYS A 30 -17.01 -5.87 -14.06
C LYS A 30 -18.52 -6.14 -14.00
N HIS A 31 -19.06 -6.86 -14.99
CA HIS A 31 -20.49 -7.16 -15.07
C HIS A 31 -20.94 -8.16 -13.99
N TYR A 32 -20.16 -9.21 -13.74
CA TYR A 32 -20.43 -10.15 -12.64
C TYR A 32 -20.20 -9.50 -11.27
N HIS A 33 -19.20 -8.63 -11.16
CA HIS A 33 -18.95 -7.84 -9.95
C HIS A 33 -20.12 -6.94 -9.55
N ALA A 34 -20.85 -6.39 -10.53
CA ALA A 34 -22.02 -5.55 -10.29
C ALA A 34 -23.25 -6.34 -9.78
N GLN A 35 -23.28 -7.66 -9.92
CA GLN A 35 -24.43 -8.49 -9.56
C GLN A 35 -24.39 -9.05 -8.13
N ILE A 36 -23.22 -9.15 -7.50
CA ILE A 36 -23.08 -9.71 -6.14
C ILE A 36 -23.01 -8.58 -5.09
N PRO A 37 -23.98 -8.47 -4.16
CA PRO A 37 -24.10 -7.31 -3.26
C PRO A 37 -22.95 -7.16 -2.26
N VAL A 38 -22.28 -8.25 -1.86
CA VAL A 38 -21.10 -8.21 -0.98
C VAL A 38 -19.86 -7.70 -1.74
N LEU A 39 -19.77 -8.01 -3.05
CA LEU A 39 -18.61 -7.72 -3.87
C LEU A 39 -18.53 -6.23 -4.27
N LYS A 40 -19.67 -5.52 -4.31
CA LYS A 40 -19.76 -4.08 -4.63
C LYS A 40 -18.93 -3.15 -3.73
N ARG A 41 -18.52 -3.61 -2.54
CA ARG A 41 -17.74 -2.80 -1.58
C ARG A 41 -16.24 -2.83 -1.83
N LEU A 42 -15.71 -3.82 -2.57
CA LEU A 42 -14.28 -3.96 -2.83
C LEU A 42 -13.96 -3.52 -4.27
N PRO A 43 -12.87 -2.78 -4.52
CA PRO A 43 -12.50 -2.37 -5.86
C PRO A 43 -12.07 -3.59 -6.68
N PHE A 44 -12.55 -3.67 -7.92
CA PHE A 44 -12.27 -4.77 -8.86
C PHE A 44 -10.79 -5.21 -8.93
N PRO A 45 -9.79 -4.30 -8.94
CA PRO A 45 -8.38 -4.69 -8.95
C PRO A 45 -7.94 -5.52 -7.74
N SER A 46 -8.47 -5.24 -6.54
CA SER A 46 -8.14 -5.99 -5.31
C SER A 46 -8.67 -7.42 -5.36
N ILE A 47 -9.91 -7.60 -5.82
CA ILE A 47 -10.50 -8.94 -5.98
C ILE A 47 -9.75 -9.72 -7.06
N ALA A 48 -9.44 -9.07 -8.18
CA ALA A 48 -8.76 -9.72 -9.29
C ALA A 48 -7.37 -10.27 -8.89
N ILE A 49 -6.58 -9.49 -8.13
CA ILE A 49 -5.25 -9.93 -7.69
C ILE A 49 -5.35 -11.05 -6.65
N ILE A 50 -6.26 -10.95 -5.67
CA ILE A 50 -6.47 -12.00 -4.66
C ILE A 50 -6.93 -13.30 -5.34
N SER A 51 -7.91 -13.24 -6.24
CA SER A 51 -8.38 -14.41 -6.98
C SER A 51 -7.26 -15.03 -7.83
N LEU A 52 -6.43 -14.21 -8.48
CA LEU A 52 -5.27 -14.70 -9.22
C LEU A 52 -4.28 -15.43 -8.30
N LEU A 53 -3.97 -14.87 -7.13
CA LEU A 53 -3.07 -15.53 -6.17
C LEU A 53 -3.65 -16.82 -5.60
N VAL A 54 -4.96 -16.89 -5.36
CA VAL A 54 -5.63 -18.13 -4.94
C VAL A 54 -5.48 -19.20 -6.02
N ILE A 55 -5.68 -18.85 -7.29
CA ILE A 55 -5.47 -19.78 -8.41
C ILE A 55 -4.01 -20.24 -8.48
N ILE A 56 -3.05 -19.32 -8.36
CA ILE A 56 -1.62 -19.66 -8.34
C ILE A 56 -1.30 -20.60 -7.17
N ASN A 57 -1.82 -20.34 -5.98
CA ASN A 57 -1.64 -21.20 -4.80
C ASN A 57 -2.19 -22.61 -5.06
N ILE A 58 -3.39 -22.73 -5.64
CA ILE A 58 -3.96 -24.03 -6.01
C ILE A 58 -3.05 -24.76 -7.01
N LEU A 59 -2.55 -24.07 -8.04
CA LEU A 59 -1.65 -24.66 -9.03
C LEU A 59 -0.32 -25.12 -8.41
N VAL A 60 0.25 -24.31 -7.50
CA VAL A 60 1.47 -24.67 -6.74
C VAL A 60 1.21 -25.91 -5.91
N TRP A 61 0.10 -25.96 -5.16
CA TRP A 61 -0.25 -27.13 -4.35
C TRP A 61 -0.56 -28.38 -5.18
N ILE A 62 -1.13 -28.25 -6.37
CA ILE A 62 -1.31 -29.37 -7.30
C ILE A 62 0.05 -29.90 -7.77
N ALA A 63 0.94 -29.01 -8.24
CA ALA A 63 2.28 -29.40 -8.70
C ALA A 63 3.10 -30.05 -7.58
N VAL A 64 3.07 -29.46 -6.38
CA VAL A 64 3.68 -29.99 -5.16
C VAL A 64 3.06 -31.34 -4.79
N GLY A 65 1.73 -31.46 -4.82
CA GLY A 65 1.00 -32.69 -4.49
C GLY A 65 1.35 -33.86 -5.41
N ILE A 66 1.56 -33.60 -6.70
CA ILE A 66 2.06 -34.61 -7.64
C ILE A 66 3.44 -35.11 -7.21
N VAL A 67 4.37 -34.21 -6.85
CA VAL A 67 5.71 -34.59 -6.38
C VAL A 67 5.66 -35.32 -5.04
N LEU A 68 4.84 -34.85 -4.09
CA LEU A 68 4.67 -35.45 -2.77
C LEU A 68 4.00 -36.83 -2.82
N SER A 69 3.24 -37.14 -3.87
CA SER A 69 2.69 -38.50 -4.06
C SER A 69 3.78 -39.57 -4.20
N TYR A 70 4.96 -39.19 -4.70
CA TYR A 70 6.15 -40.05 -4.77
C TYR A 70 7.04 -39.95 -3.52
N HIS A 71 6.86 -38.93 -2.69
CA HIS A 71 7.68 -38.63 -1.50
C HIS A 71 6.80 -38.27 -0.30
N THR A 72 5.99 -39.24 0.16
CA THR A 72 4.99 -39.03 1.22
C THR A 72 5.58 -38.58 2.57
N SER A 73 6.84 -38.91 2.84
CA SER A 73 7.58 -38.44 4.03
C SER A 73 7.75 -36.92 4.10
N LEU A 74 7.65 -36.22 2.96
CA LEU A 74 7.86 -34.78 2.86
C LEU A 74 6.57 -33.95 3.05
N VAL A 75 5.41 -34.61 3.16
CA VAL A 75 4.10 -33.93 3.24
C VAL A 75 4.01 -33.03 4.48
N SER A 76 4.43 -33.51 5.64
CA SER A 76 4.44 -32.72 6.86
C SER A 76 5.34 -31.49 6.73
N THR A 77 6.55 -31.66 6.22
CA THR A 77 7.50 -30.55 6.00
C THR A 77 6.98 -29.54 4.98
N ALA A 78 6.29 -30.00 3.92
CA ALA A 78 5.67 -29.12 2.94
C ALA A 78 4.55 -28.25 3.55
N VAL A 79 3.67 -28.86 4.36
CA VAL A 79 2.62 -28.13 5.09
C VAL A 79 3.23 -27.15 6.09
N LEU A 80 4.29 -27.55 6.79
CA LEU A 80 5.03 -26.67 7.71
C LEU A 80 5.64 -25.49 6.97
N ALA A 81 6.32 -25.70 5.85
CA ALA A 81 6.94 -24.63 5.05
C ALA A 81 5.89 -23.62 4.54
N TYR A 82 4.72 -24.10 4.08
CA TYR A 82 3.61 -23.22 3.71
C TYR A 82 3.07 -22.43 4.90
N SER A 83 2.89 -23.10 6.04
CA SER A 83 2.38 -22.49 7.27
C SER A 83 3.35 -21.44 7.83
N LEU A 84 4.66 -21.68 7.73
CA LEU A 84 5.68 -20.70 8.07
C LEU A 84 5.64 -19.49 7.14
N GLY A 85 5.39 -19.69 5.84
CA GLY A 85 5.17 -18.59 4.90
C GLY A 85 3.97 -17.73 5.27
N LEU A 86 2.85 -18.37 5.65
CA LEU A 86 1.68 -17.66 6.15
C LEU A 86 1.96 -16.93 7.48
N ARG A 87 2.62 -17.60 8.43
CA ARG A 87 2.98 -17.03 9.73
C ARG A 87 3.87 -15.80 9.55
N HIS A 88 4.91 -15.91 8.74
CA HIS A 88 5.88 -14.83 8.54
C HIS A 88 5.28 -13.61 7.83
N ALA A 89 4.30 -13.80 6.94
CA ALA A 89 3.53 -12.68 6.39
C ALA A 89 2.71 -11.92 7.43
N LEU A 90 2.41 -12.54 8.57
CA LEU A 90 1.76 -11.87 9.69
C LEU A 90 2.75 -11.11 10.57
N ASP A 91 4.04 -11.13 10.30
CA ASP A 91 5.00 -10.38 11.10
C ASP A 91 4.70 -8.88 11.03
N ALA A 92 4.88 -8.21 12.17
CA ALA A 92 4.42 -6.84 12.32
C ALA A 92 5.15 -5.87 11.37
N ASP A 93 6.41 -6.13 11.04
CA ASP A 93 7.20 -5.32 10.12
C ASP A 93 6.73 -5.46 8.66
N HIS A 94 6.31 -6.65 8.23
CA HIS A 94 5.71 -6.90 6.91
C HIS A 94 4.41 -6.10 6.75
N ILE A 95 3.46 -6.28 7.68
CA ILE A 95 2.17 -5.56 7.70
C ILE A 95 2.42 -4.04 7.72
N SER A 96 3.30 -3.57 8.61
CA SER A 96 3.63 -2.15 8.74
C SER A 96 4.21 -1.57 7.44
N ALA A 97 5.18 -2.25 6.82
CA ALA A 97 5.79 -1.80 5.57
C ALA A 97 4.77 -1.73 4.42
N ILE A 98 3.95 -2.77 4.26
CA ILE A 98 2.94 -2.86 3.21
C ILE A 98 1.86 -1.78 3.40
N ASP A 99 1.39 -1.58 4.63
CA ASP A 99 0.39 -0.57 4.98
C ASP A 99 0.86 0.84 4.71
N LEU A 100 2.02 1.19 5.28
CA LEU A 100 2.62 2.52 5.16
C LEU A 100 2.90 2.85 3.69
N MET A 101 3.31 1.86 2.89
CA MET A 101 3.53 2.05 1.48
C MET A 101 2.21 2.21 0.70
N THR A 102 1.25 1.33 0.95
CA THR A 102 -0.07 1.33 0.32
C THR A 102 -0.73 2.68 0.54
N ARG A 103 -0.71 3.19 1.77
CA ARG A 103 -1.20 4.54 2.09
C ARG A 103 -0.49 5.61 1.30
N ARG A 104 0.84 5.63 1.35
CA ARG A 104 1.62 6.68 0.69
C ARG A 104 1.30 6.73 -0.81
N LEU A 105 1.24 5.58 -1.47
CA LEU A 105 0.91 5.50 -2.90
C LEU A 105 -0.53 5.95 -3.17
N ILE A 106 -1.49 5.62 -2.30
CA ILE A 106 -2.88 6.12 -2.40
C ILE A 106 -2.95 7.64 -2.25
N ALA A 107 -2.18 8.21 -1.30
CA ALA A 107 -2.10 9.66 -1.11
C ALA A 107 -1.53 10.38 -2.34
N THR A 108 -0.69 9.70 -3.15
CA THR A 108 -0.23 10.20 -4.46
C THR A 108 -1.20 9.91 -5.61
N GLY A 109 -2.41 9.43 -5.34
CA GLY A 109 -3.45 9.15 -6.34
C GLY A 109 -3.33 7.80 -7.06
N GLN A 110 -2.43 6.92 -6.61
CA GLN A 110 -2.23 5.60 -7.23
C GLN A 110 -3.21 4.55 -6.68
N ARG A 111 -3.25 3.40 -7.36
CA ARG A 111 -4.06 2.21 -6.99
C ARG A 111 -3.14 1.00 -6.78
N PRO A 112 -2.43 0.92 -5.64
CA PRO A 112 -1.26 0.07 -5.47
C PRO A 112 -1.62 -1.34 -4.97
N VAL A 113 -2.35 -2.14 -5.75
CA VAL A 113 -2.82 -3.47 -5.32
C VAL A 113 -1.75 -4.57 -5.26
N THR A 114 -0.57 -4.33 -5.82
CA THR A 114 0.53 -5.31 -5.93
C THR A 114 1.70 -5.06 -4.98
N VAL A 115 1.55 -4.12 -4.03
CA VAL A 115 2.60 -3.75 -3.06
C VAL A 115 3.08 -4.96 -2.29
N GLY A 116 2.16 -5.71 -1.68
CA GLY A 116 2.47 -6.93 -0.95
C GLY A 116 3.15 -7.98 -1.84
N THR A 117 2.62 -8.22 -3.05
CA THR A 117 3.20 -9.21 -3.98
C THR A 117 4.67 -8.93 -4.29
N PHE A 118 5.02 -7.68 -4.60
CA PHE A 118 6.41 -7.34 -4.90
C PHE A 118 7.30 -7.45 -3.66
N PHE A 119 6.79 -7.06 -2.49
CA PHE A 119 7.49 -7.20 -1.22
C PHE A 119 7.81 -8.66 -0.89
N SER A 120 6.81 -9.55 -0.90
CA SER A 120 7.00 -10.97 -0.62
C SER A 120 7.92 -11.65 -1.62
N LEU A 121 7.83 -11.31 -2.91
CA LEU A 121 8.73 -11.85 -3.94
C LEU A 121 10.18 -11.41 -3.70
N GLY A 122 10.39 -10.17 -3.26
CA GLY A 122 11.70 -9.66 -2.88
C GLY A 122 12.27 -10.43 -1.69
N HIS A 123 11.49 -10.54 -0.62
CA HIS A 123 11.88 -11.28 0.59
C HIS A 123 12.20 -12.73 0.25
N SER A 124 11.30 -13.39 -0.47
CA SER A 124 11.41 -14.80 -0.85
C SER A 124 12.60 -15.07 -1.77
N THR A 125 13.11 -14.06 -2.49
CA THR A 125 14.33 -14.21 -3.29
C THR A 125 15.52 -14.56 -2.40
N ILE A 126 15.65 -13.94 -1.23
CA ILE A 126 16.69 -14.30 -0.27
C ILE A 126 16.44 -15.70 0.29
N VAL A 127 15.20 -16.04 0.66
CA VAL A 127 14.87 -17.39 1.17
C VAL A 127 15.22 -18.49 0.17
N VAL A 128 14.92 -18.29 -1.12
CA VAL A 128 15.28 -19.23 -2.20
C VAL A 128 16.81 -19.32 -2.35
N ILE A 129 17.51 -18.18 -2.38
CA ILE A 129 18.98 -18.15 -2.50
C ILE A 129 19.63 -18.87 -1.31
N THR A 130 19.22 -18.56 -0.08
CA THR A 130 19.72 -19.21 1.14
C THR A 130 19.46 -20.71 1.08
N SER A 131 18.26 -21.12 0.66
CA SER A 131 17.93 -22.55 0.50
C SER A 131 18.86 -23.25 -0.50
N ILE A 132 19.16 -22.64 -1.65
CA ILE A 132 20.10 -23.18 -2.66
C ILE A 132 21.52 -23.28 -2.10
N VAL A 133 21.99 -22.20 -1.45
CA VAL A 133 23.34 -22.15 -0.86
C VAL A 133 23.49 -23.25 0.19
N VAL A 134 22.55 -23.34 1.13
CA VAL A 134 22.57 -24.35 2.20
C VAL A 134 22.49 -25.77 1.63
N ALA A 135 21.59 -25.99 0.68
CA ALA A 135 21.42 -27.26 0.01
C ALA A 135 22.71 -27.74 -0.70
N SER A 136 23.44 -26.82 -1.33
CA SER A 136 24.65 -27.14 -2.10
C SER A 136 25.89 -27.31 -1.22
N THR A 137 25.86 -26.77 0.00
CA THR A 137 27.00 -26.74 0.91
C THR A 137 26.82 -27.60 2.17
N ALA A 138 25.78 -28.44 2.22
CA ALA A 138 25.38 -29.25 3.37
C ALA A 138 26.51 -30.12 3.99
N ALA A 139 27.62 -30.34 3.29
CA ALA A 139 28.80 -31.04 3.82
C ALA A 139 30.03 -30.14 4.12
N ALA A 140 30.10 -28.90 3.63
CA ALA A 140 31.36 -28.13 3.58
C ALA A 140 31.35 -26.77 4.31
N VAL A 141 30.17 -26.21 4.67
CA VAL A 141 30.07 -24.80 5.12
C VAL A 141 29.30 -24.61 6.44
N SER A 142 28.92 -25.69 7.15
CA SER A 142 28.15 -25.58 8.41
C SER A 142 28.81 -24.66 9.46
N SER A 143 30.14 -24.61 9.51
CA SER A 143 30.89 -23.75 10.44
C SER A 143 30.89 -22.26 10.08
N ARG A 144 30.72 -21.90 8.80
CA ARG A 144 30.69 -20.50 8.33
C ARG A 144 29.27 -19.94 8.24
N PHE A 145 28.26 -20.82 8.17
CA PHE A 145 26.86 -20.45 8.08
C PHE A 145 26.41 -19.61 9.28
N GLY A 146 26.80 -19.99 10.51
CA GLY A 146 26.44 -19.24 11.72
C GLY A 146 26.98 -17.79 11.73
N ALA A 147 28.21 -17.58 11.24
CA ALA A 147 28.78 -16.24 11.13
C ALA A 147 28.07 -15.40 10.04
N PHE A 148 27.76 -16.01 8.89
CA PHE A 148 27.01 -15.33 7.83
C PHE A 148 25.58 -14.99 8.26
N SER A 149 24.90 -15.89 8.98
CA SER A 149 23.58 -15.68 9.56
C SER A 149 23.56 -14.49 10.52
N ARG A 150 24.56 -14.39 11.41
CA ARG A 150 24.65 -13.28 12.36
C ARG A 150 24.86 -11.94 11.65
N VAL A 151 25.80 -11.87 10.71
CA VAL A 151 26.08 -10.64 9.95
C VAL A 151 24.88 -10.24 9.08
N GLY A 152 24.27 -11.21 8.39
CA GLY A 152 23.06 -11.02 7.61
C GLY A 152 21.91 -10.50 8.47
N GLY A 153 21.65 -11.12 9.62
CA GLY A 153 20.63 -10.71 10.57
C GLY A 153 20.81 -9.27 11.07
N ILE A 154 22.02 -8.86 11.45
CA ILE A 154 22.31 -7.49 11.89
C ILE A 154 22.09 -6.48 10.75
N ILE A 155 22.57 -6.79 9.53
CA ILE A 155 22.41 -5.90 8.38
C ILE A 155 20.93 -5.80 7.98
N GLY A 156 20.23 -6.94 7.90
CA GLY A 156 18.81 -7.00 7.55
C GLY A 156 17.93 -6.24 8.54
N SER A 157 18.10 -6.51 9.84
CA SER A 157 17.33 -5.84 10.91
C SER A 157 17.62 -4.33 10.97
N SER A 158 18.88 -3.91 10.86
CA SER A 158 19.23 -2.48 10.89
C SER A 158 18.69 -1.71 9.68
N VAL A 159 18.78 -2.29 8.48
CA VAL A 159 18.22 -1.68 7.27
C VAL A 159 16.69 -1.66 7.33
N SER A 160 16.05 -2.76 7.74
CA SER A 160 14.59 -2.86 7.92
C SER A 160 14.07 -1.83 8.92
N ALA A 161 14.65 -1.77 10.12
CA ALA A 161 14.26 -0.82 11.17
C ALA A 161 14.42 0.64 10.70
N THR A 162 15.53 0.97 10.04
CA THR A 162 15.75 2.31 9.48
C THR A 162 14.65 2.67 8.48
N PHE A 163 14.27 1.71 7.63
CA PHE A 163 13.26 1.93 6.60
C PHE A 163 11.86 2.10 7.19
N LEU A 164 11.48 1.30 8.19
CA LEU A 164 10.19 1.45 8.89
C LEU A 164 10.10 2.79 9.61
N ILE A 165 11.17 3.24 10.28
CA ILE A 165 11.21 4.55 10.95
C ILE A 165 10.98 5.66 9.93
N VAL A 166 11.69 5.60 8.80
CA VAL A 166 11.54 6.54 7.69
C VAL A 166 10.11 6.56 7.15
N LEU A 167 9.54 5.39 6.84
CA LEU A 167 8.16 5.27 6.35
C LEU A 167 7.15 5.76 7.40
N GLY A 168 7.41 5.52 8.68
CA GLY A 168 6.64 6.01 9.81
C GLY A 168 6.61 7.53 9.83
N ILE A 169 7.77 8.20 9.82
CA ILE A 169 7.88 9.67 9.79
C ILE A 169 7.14 10.25 8.58
N MET A 170 7.29 9.63 7.41
CA MET A 170 6.60 10.05 6.19
C MET A 170 5.07 9.97 6.33
N ASN A 171 4.56 8.91 6.96
CA ASN A 171 3.13 8.73 7.18
C ASN A 171 2.59 9.63 8.32
N VAL A 172 3.39 9.96 9.33
CA VAL A 172 3.08 11.02 10.32
C VAL A 172 2.87 12.35 9.61
N PHE A 173 3.72 12.70 8.63
CA PHE A 173 3.56 13.93 7.86
C PHE A 173 2.27 13.94 7.03
N ILE A 174 1.93 12.82 6.39
CA ILE A 174 0.66 12.65 5.67
C ILE A 174 -0.53 12.82 6.63
N LEU A 175 -0.46 12.19 7.80
CA LEU A 175 -1.48 12.31 8.85
C LEU A 175 -1.68 13.77 9.29
N TYR A 176 -0.57 14.48 9.56
CA TYR A 176 -0.60 15.89 9.94
C TYR A 176 -1.31 16.75 8.88
N LYS A 177 -1.02 16.53 7.59
CA LYS A 177 -1.68 17.23 6.47
C LYS A 177 -3.17 16.90 6.39
N LEU A 178 -3.56 15.63 6.53
CA LEU A 178 -4.96 15.20 6.54
C LEU A 178 -5.74 15.85 7.69
N ILE A 179 -5.18 15.83 8.91
CA ILE A 179 -5.80 16.46 10.09
C ILE A 179 -5.92 17.98 9.90
N THR A 180 -4.89 18.62 9.33
CA THR A 180 -4.90 20.07 9.09
C THR A 180 -5.99 20.47 8.10
N GLN A 181 -6.15 19.70 7.02
CA GLN A 181 -7.21 19.91 6.03
C GLN A 181 -8.60 19.66 6.62
N LEU A 182 -8.75 18.59 7.38
CA LEU A 182 -10.00 18.29 8.07
C LEU A 182 -10.38 19.42 9.03
N ARG A 183 -9.42 19.93 9.82
CA ARG A 183 -9.64 21.09 10.70
C ARG A 183 -10.00 22.35 9.91
N LYS A 184 -9.36 22.59 8.76
CA LYS A 184 -9.67 23.74 7.90
C LYS A 184 -11.12 23.68 7.41
N ILE A 185 -11.56 22.54 6.88
CA ILE A 185 -12.95 22.33 6.41
C ILE A 185 -13.97 22.45 7.56
N ILE A 186 -13.65 21.92 8.74
CA ILE A 186 -14.52 22.01 9.92
C ILE A 186 -14.68 23.47 10.41
N ASN A 187 -13.65 24.30 10.24
CA ASN A 187 -13.67 25.70 10.66
C ASN A 187 -14.09 26.66 9.53
N SER A 188 -14.46 26.14 8.35
CA SER A 188 -15.00 26.91 7.23
C SER A 188 -16.54 26.82 7.19
N PRO A 189 -17.25 27.90 6.82
CA PRO A 189 -18.71 27.90 6.67
C PRO A 189 -19.20 26.80 5.72
N ALA A 190 -20.47 26.40 5.85
CA ALA A 190 -21.07 25.39 4.98
C ALA A 190 -20.97 25.74 3.47
N ASN A 191 -21.02 27.04 3.16
CA ASN A 191 -21.13 27.59 1.80
C ASN A 191 -19.78 27.97 1.14
N SER A 192 -18.65 27.81 1.82
CA SER A 192 -17.35 28.15 1.22
C SER A 192 -16.90 27.07 0.23
N PRO A 193 -16.35 27.43 -0.95
CA PRO A 193 -15.80 26.46 -1.89
C PRO A 193 -14.71 25.62 -1.20
N GLU A 194 -14.76 24.31 -1.37
CA GLU A 194 -13.83 23.40 -0.71
C GLU A 194 -12.39 23.68 -1.18
N PRO A 195 -11.44 23.87 -0.26
CA PRO A 195 -10.07 24.18 -0.63
C PRO A 195 -9.45 23.03 -1.43
N GLU A 196 -8.91 23.35 -2.60
CA GLU A 196 -8.22 22.40 -3.45
C GLU A 196 -7.00 21.82 -2.73
N PHE A 197 -6.82 20.50 -2.84
CA PHE A 197 -5.76 19.76 -2.16
C PHE A 197 -4.40 20.11 -2.77
N GLN A 198 -3.74 21.15 -2.25
CA GLN A 198 -2.37 21.48 -2.62
C GLN A 198 -1.41 20.91 -1.58
N ILE A 199 -0.67 19.86 -1.96
CA ILE A 199 0.53 19.42 -1.23
C ILE A 199 1.67 20.38 -1.56
N GLU A 200 1.54 21.64 -1.18
CA GLU A 200 2.67 22.56 -1.16
C GLU A 200 3.10 22.73 0.30
N GLY A 201 4.28 22.21 0.61
CA GLY A 201 4.98 22.47 1.86
C GLY A 201 6.34 23.02 1.52
N GLY A 202 6.60 24.28 1.85
CA GLY A 202 7.95 24.84 1.78
C GLY A 202 8.74 24.46 3.03
N GLY A 203 9.80 23.67 2.90
CA GLY A 203 10.70 23.37 4.03
C GLY A 203 11.82 22.39 3.68
N CYS A 204 12.89 22.39 4.48
CA CYS A 204 14.01 21.44 4.35
C CYS A 204 13.53 19.98 4.49
N LEU A 205 12.66 19.72 5.47
CA LEU A 205 12.03 18.41 5.68
C LEU A 205 11.21 17.99 4.45
N PHE A 206 10.52 18.91 3.77
CA PHE A 206 9.80 18.62 2.54
C PHE A 206 10.74 18.21 1.39
N HIS A 207 11.95 18.78 1.31
CA HIS A 207 12.93 18.43 0.29
C HIS A 207 13.48 17.02 0.49
N VAL A 208 13.81 16.67 1.74
CA VAL A 208 14.23 15.31 2.12
C VAL A 208 13.10 14.31 1.87
N LEU A 209 11.89 14.61 2.38
CA LEU A 209 10.70 13.79 2.15
C LEU A 209 10.40 13.61 0.66
N LYS A 210 10.56 14.65 -0.18
CA LYS A 210 10.35 14.58 -1.63
C LYS A 210 11.36 13.66 -2.32
N ARG A 211 12.63 13.68 -1.93
CA ARG A 211 13.65 12.76 -2.46
C ARG A 211 13.37 11.32 -2.03
N MET A 212 12.98 11.10 -0.78
CA MET A 212 12.58 9.79 -0.28
C MET A 212 11.26 9.29 -0.89
N PHE A 213 10.32 10.20 -1.17
CA PHE A 213 9.11 9.91 -1.94
C PHE A 213 9.44 9.47 -3.37
N LYS A 214 10.55 9.90 -3.96
CA LYS A 214 10.95 9.45 -5.29
C LYS A 214 11.56 8.04 -5.28
N LEU A 215 12.15 7.62 -4.15
CA LEU A 215 12.75 6.31 -4.02
C LEU A 215 11.74 5.17 -4.10
N ILE A 216 10.49 5.34 -3.65
CA ILE A 216 9.48 4.27 -3.63
C ILE A 216 8.15 4.73 -4.26
N ASP A 217 8.21 5.48 -5.35
CA ASP A 217 7.05 6.04 -6.04
C ASP A 217 6.16 5.02 -6.76
N ARG A 218 6.54 3.75 -6.86
CA ARG A 218 5.78 2.71 -7.59
C ARG A 218 5.70 1.40 -6.80
N PRO A 219 4.61 0.62 -6.95
CA PRO A 219 4.45 -0.66 -6.26
C PRO A 219 5.61 -1.65 -6.44
N TRP A 220 6.21 -1.71 -7.63
CA TRP A 220 7.31 -2.64 -7.92
C TRP A 220 8.58 -2.37 -7.10
N LYS A 221 8.77 -1.14 -6.63
CA LYS A 221 9.93 -0.76 -5.80
C LYS A 221 9.88 -1.35 -4.39
N MET A 222 8.78 -2.01 -4.04
CA MET A 222 8.72 -2.87 -2.86
C MET A 222 9.55 -4.15 -3.01
N TYR A 223 9.90 -4.57 -4.23
CA TYR A 223 10.72 -5.76 -4.43
C TYR A 223 12.14 -5.60 -3.84
N PRO A 224 12.91 -4.55 -4.18
CA PRO A 224 14.17 -4.29 -3.49
C PRO A 224 14.04 -4.15 -1.97
N LEU A 225 12.94 -3.56 -1.50
CA LEU A 225 12.69 -3.45 -0.06
C LEU A 225 12.50 -4.83 0.59
N GLY A 226 11.71 -5.70 -0.06
CA GLY A 226 11.51 -7.07 0.37
C GLY A 226 12.83 -7.83 0.44
N VAL A 227 13.72 -7.66 -0.55
CA VAL A 227 15.07 -8.25 -0.53
C VAL A 227 15.83 -7.80 0.73
N LEU A 228 15.79 -6.51 1.07
CA LEU A 228 16.46 -5.99 2.27
C LEU A 228 15.88 -6.56 3.57
N PHE A 229 14.56 -6.77 3.63
CA PHE A 229 13.91 -7.42 4.78
C PHE A 229 14.27 -8.91 4.86
N GLY A 230 14.32 -9.60 3.72
CA GLY A 230 14.71 -11.01 3.64
C GLY A 230 16.18 -11.28 4.02
N LEU A 231 17.03 -10.23 4.11
CA LEU A 231 18.38 -10.38 4.65
C LEU A 231 18.40 -10.67 6.16
N GLY A 232 17.29 -10.41 6.86
CA GLY A 232 17.04 -10.93 8.20
C GLY A 232 17.06 -12.46 8.15
N PHE A 233 18.23 -13.03 8.37
CA PHE A 233 18.57 -14.37 7.90
C PHE A 233 17.83 -15.48 8.66
N ASP A 234 17.10 -15.15 9.73
CA ASP A 234 16.44 -16.06 10.65
C ASP A 234 15.40 -16.94 9.93
N THR A 235 14.43 -16.32 9.24
CA THR A 235 13.41 -17.08 8.49
C THR A 235 13.99 -17.86 7.32
N SER A 236 14.97 -17.27 6.62
CA SER A 236 15.64 -17.96 5.51
C SER A 236 16.41 -19.20 5.98
N SER A 237 16.96 -19.16 7.19
CA SER A 237 17.65 -20.28 7.82
C SER A 237 16.68 -21.35 8.30
N GLU A 238 15.53 -20.99 8.86
CA GLU A 238 14.49 -21.95 9.26
C GLU A 238 14.05 -22.83 8.08
N ILE A 239 13.70 -22.21 6.95
CA ILE A 239 13.28 -22.94 5.74
C ILE A 239 14.41 -23.80 5.17
N ALA A 240 15.64 -23.28 5.18
CA ALA A 240 16.80 -24.03 4.70
C ALA A 240 17.13 -25.25 5.59
N LEU A 241 17.04 -25.11 6.92
CA LEU A 241 17.25 -26.19 7.89
C LEU A 241 16.14 -27.25 7.84
N LEU A 242 14.89 -26.84 7.63
CA LEU A 242 13.79 -27.75 7.32
C LEU A 242 14.07 -28.56 6.05
N GLY A 243 14.65 -27.90 5.04
CA GLY A 243 15.11 -28.54 3.81
C GLY A 243 16.17 -29.62 4.01
N ILE A 244 17.19 -29.34 4.83
CA ILE A 244 18.22 -30.33 5.19
C ILE A 244 17.59 -31.52 5.92
N SER A 245 16.78 -31.24 6.94
CA SER A 245 16.15 -32.27 7.78
C SER A 245 15.28 -33.22 6.96
N ALA A 246 14.53 -32.67 6.01
CA ALA A 246 13.71 -33.42 5.06
C ALA A 246 14.53 -34.38 4.17
N ILE A 247 15.68 -33.94 3.66
CA ILE A 247 16.54 -34.80 2.82
C ILE A 247 17.25 -35.85 3.62
N SER A 248 17.79 -35.49 4.80
CA SER A 248 18.45 -36.46 5.68
C SER A 248 17.49 -37.59 6.06
N ALA A 249 16.20 -37.28 6.22
CA ALA A 249 15.15 -38.27 6.46
C ALA A 249 14.77 -39.11 5.22
N SER A 250 15.04 -38.63 4.00
CA SER A 250 14.55 -39.22 2.75
C SER A 250 15.61 -39.98 1.91
N GLN A 251 16.77 -40.31 2.49
CA GLN A 251 17.88 -41.12 1.92
C GLN A 251 17.97 -41.15 0.38
N GLY A 252 18.67 -40.17 -0.22
CA GLY A 252 19.02 -40.19 -1.65
C GLY A 252 18.11 -39.39 -2.58
N THR A 253 17.26 -38.51 -2.04
CA THR A 253 16.43 -37.60 -2.83
C THR A 253 17.22 -36.52 -3.57
N SER A 254 16.71 -36.15 -4.75
CA SER A 254 17.25 -35.09 -5.60
C SER A 254 17.32 -33.74 -4.88
N PHE A 255 18.45 -33.03 -5.04
CA PHE A 255 18.69 -31.66 -4.56
C PHE A 255 17.53 -30.70 -4.89
N TRP A 256 16.89 -30.88 -6.06
CA TRP A 256 15.79 -30.04 -6.53
C TRP A 256 14.53 -30.11 -5.65
N LEU A 257 14.37 -31.15 -4.83
CA LEU A 257 13.22 -31.29 -3.92
C LEU A 257 13.25 -30.28 -2.76
N ILE A 258 14.42 -29.76 -2.38
CA ILE A 258 14.53 -28.73 -1.33
C ILE A 258 13.82 -27.46 -1.75
N LEU A 259 13.87 -27.12 -3.05
CA LEU A 259 13.26 -25.92 -3.60
C LEU A 259 11.73 -25.93 -3.51
N LEU A 260 11.12 -27.07 -3.21
CA LEU A 260 9.70 -27.17 -2.90
C LEU A 260 9.31 -26.30 -1.70
N PHE A 261 10.13 -26.31 -0.64
CA PHE A 261 9.85 -25.61 0.61
C PHE A 261 9.87 -24.08 0.47
N PRO A 262 10.91 -23.43 -0.09
CA PRO A 262 10.89 -22.00 -0.30
C PRO A 262 9.82 -21.58 -1.31
N VAL A 263 9.45 -22.42 -2.29
CA VAL A 263 8.31 -22.12 -3.20
C VAL A 263 6.98 -22.12 -2.45
N LEU A 264 6.72 -23.11 -1.59
CA LEU A 264 5.51 -23.14 -0.75
C LEU A 264 5.47 -21.98 0.24
N PHE A 265 6.61 -21.70 0.88
CA PHE A 265 6.76 -20.54 1.75
C PHE A 265 6.43 -19.23 1.01
N THR A 266 6.99 -19.05 -0.19
CA THR A 266 6.72 -17.90 -1.05
C THR A 266 5.24 -17.79 -1.38
N ALA A 267 4.60 -18.91 -1.73
CA ALA A 267 3.18 -18.93 -2.09
C ALA A 267 2.27 -18.52 -0.92
N GLY A 268 2.56 -19.02 0.30
CA GLY A 268 1.87 -18.65 1.52
C GLY A 268 2.06 -17.18 1.86
N MET A 269 3.30 -16.71 1.88
CA MET A 269 3.61 -15.31 2.19
C MET A 269 2.96 -14.35 1.19
N CYS A 270 3.12 -14.61 -0.11
CA CYS A 270 2.54 -13.76 -1.16
C CYS A 270 1.02 -13.65 -1.02
N LEU A 271 0.33 -14.72 -0.61
CA LEU A 271 -1.11 -14.72 -0.44
C LEU A 271 -1.54 -13.71 0.62
N LEU A 272 -0.94 -13.75 1.81
CA LEU A 272 -1.33 -12.87 2.91
C LEU A 272 -0.86 -11.44 2.71
N ASP A 273 0.41 -11.21 2.37
CA ASP A 273 0.95 -9.87 2.12
C ASP A 273 0.19 -9.14 0.99
N THR A 274 -0.16 -9.87 -0.08
CA THR A 274 -0.95 -9.28 -1.17
C THR A 274 -2.39 -9.01 -0.74
N THR A 275 -2.98 -9.92 0.05
CA THR A 275 -4.33 -9.74 0.58
C THR A 275 -4.40 -8.52 1.49
N ASP A 276 -3.42 -8.33 2.37
CA ASP A 276 -3.29 -7.17 3.25
C ASP A 276 -3.28 -5.85 2.46
N GLY A 277 -2.32 -5.69 1.53
CA GLY A 277 -2.26 -4.49 0.70
C GLY A 277 -3.51 -4.25 -0.17
N ALA A 278 -4.10 -5.33 -0.69
CA ALA A 278 -5.32 -5.26 -1.49
C ALA A 278 -6.56 -4.88 -0.66
N LEU A 279 -6.68 -5.40 0.56
CA LEU A 279 -7.74 -5.05 1.51
C LEU A 279 -7.59 -3.61 2.00
N MET A 280 -6.37 -3.17 2.30
CA MET A 280 -6.10 -1.79 2.66
C MET A 280 -6.47 -0.82 1.55
N MET A 281 -6.07 -1.12 0.31
CA MET A 281 -6.50 -0.34 -0.85
C MET A 281 -8.03 -0.32 -1.03
N ALA A 282 -8.71 -1.41 -0.69
CA ALA A 282 -10.16 -1.50 -0.73
C ALA A 282 -10.86 -0.64 0.33
N LEU A 283 -10.37 -0.66 1.57
CA LEU A 283 -10.87 0.20 2.66
C LEU A 283 -10.72 1.69 2.29
N TYR A 284 -9.59 2.08 1.69
CA TYR A 284 -9.38 3.46 1.25
C TYR A 284 -10.22 3.85 0.02
N THR A 285 -10.37 2.96 -0.96
CA THR A 285 -11.15 3.28 -2.17
C THR A 285 -12.64 3.36 -1.85
N SER A 286 -13.14 2.48 -0.98
CA SER A 286 -14.54 2.49 -0.54
C SER A 286 -14.89 3.75 0.25
N THR A 287 -13.99 4.24 1.12
CA THR A 287 -14.20 5.53 1.81
C THR A 287 -14.21 6.71 0.84
N ARG A 288 -13.33 6.75 -0.17
CA ARG A 288 -13.31 7.80 -1.20
C ARG A 288 -14.57 7.83 -2.08
N LEU A 289 -15.26 6.70 -2.22
CA LEU A 289 -16.54 6.63 -2.95
C LEU A 289 -17.72 7.20 -2.15
N ALA A 290 -17.55 7.51 -0.87
CA ALA A 290 -18.55 8.23 -0.10
C ALA A 290 -18.69 9.66 -0.67
N LYS A 291 -19.93 10.07 -1.01
CA LYS A 291 -20.25 11.39 -1.60
C LYS A 291 -19.88 12.60 -0.72
N ASP A 292 -19.39 12.37 0.49
CA ASP A 292 -19.16 13.40 1.49
C ASP A 292 -17.67 13.53 1.81
N ASN A 293 -17.07 14.65 1.40
CA ASN A 293 -15.62 14.89 1.55
C ASN A 293 -15.18 14.91 3.02
N ILE A 294 -16.05 15.34 3.94
CA ILE A 294 -15.78 15.29 5.39
C ILE A 294 -15.68 13.83 5.86
N ALA A 295 -16.57 12.94 5.42
CA ALA A 295 -16.47 11.51 5.69
C ALA A 295 -15.15 10.94 5.18
N VAL A 296 -14.80 11.24 3.93
CA VAL A 296 -13.56 10.74 3.31
C VAL A 296 -12.35 11.14 4.15
N LEU A 297 -12.20 12.43 4.46
CA LEU A 297 -11.06 12.90 5.25
C LEU A 297 -11.06 12.36 6.69
N TYR A 298 -12.22 12.21 7.33
CA TYR A 298 -12.33 11.63 8.67
C TYR A 298 -11.85 10.17 8.69
N TYR A 299 -12.41 9.32 7.83
CA TYR A 299 -12.03 7.91 7.79
C TYR A 299 -10.57 7.72 7.37
N GLN A 300 -10.09 8.53 6.41
CA GLN A 300 -8.69 8.52 6.03
C GLN A 300 -7.77 8.97 7.17
N SER A 301 -8.16 9.99 7.96
CA SER A 301 -7.37 10.46 9.10
C SER A 301 -7.31 9.41 10.21
N VAL A 302 -8.44 8.77 10.55
CA VAL A 302 -8.48 7.74 11.60
C VAL A 302 -7.68 6.51 11.20
N LEU A 303 -7.95 5.98 9.99
CA LEU A 303 -7.19 4.84 9.47
C LEU A 303 -5.69 5.18 9.37
N THR A 304 -5.37 6.43 9.03
CA THR A 304 -4.00 6.92 9.02
C THR A 304 -3.34 6.96 10.39
N GLY A 305 -4.05 7.49 11.38
CA GLY A 305 -3.60 7.55 12.76
C GLY A 305 -3.29 6.17 13.33
N VAL A 306 -4.18 5.19 13.11
CA VAL A 306 -4.03 3.83 13.62
C VAL A 306 -2.77 3.16 13.06
N THR A 307 -2.59 3.13 11.74
CA THR A 307 -1.37 2.53 11.14
C THR A 307 -0.10 3.27 11.55
N VAL A 308 -0.14 4.61 11.68
CA VAL A 308 1.04 5.36 12.12
C VAL A 308 1.40 5.00 13.57
N LEU A 309 0.41 4.91 14.46
CA LEU A 309 0.62 4.49 15.84
C LEU A 309 1.22 3.09 15.91
N VAL A 310 0.62 2.15 15.19
CA VAL A 310 1.10 0.77 15.07
C VAL A 310 2.53 0.74 14.54
N ALA A 311 2.81 1.44 13.44
CA ALA A 311 4.13 1.50 12.83
C ALA A 311 5.20 2.07 13.77
N VAL A 312 4.87 3.10 14.56
CA VAL A 312 5.79 3.68 15.55
C VAL A 312 6.08 2.67 16.66
N VAL A 313 5.06 1.97 17.17
CA VAL A 313 5.24 0.93 18.19
C VAL A 313 6.16 -0.18 17.66
N ILE A 314 5.90 -0.67 16.45
CA ILE A 314 6.72 -1.73 15.82
C ILE A 314 8.14 -1.25 15.57
N GLY A 315 8.31 -0.05 15.00
CA GLY A 315 9.63 0.51 14.73
C GLY A 315 10.45 0.70 16.01
N VAL A 316 9.81 1.06 17.13
CA VAL A 316 10.46 1.13 18.44
C VAL A 316 10.82 -0.27 18.95
N ILE A 317 9.91 -1.25 18.89
CA ILE A 317 10.18 -2.64 19.31
C ILE A 317 11.35 -3.21 18.50
N GLN A 318 11.33 -3.06 17.17
CA GLN A 318 12.37 -3.58 16.29
C GLN A 318 13.72 -2.88 16.53
N PHE A 319 13.72 -1.56 16.76
CA PHE A 319 14.94 -0.83 17.10
C PHE A 319 15.53 -1.28 18.44
N LEU A 320 14.67 -1.47 19.46
CA LEU A 320 15.10 -1.98 20.76
C LEU A 320 15.61 -3.43 20.67
N GLY A 321 14.92 -4.31 19.94
CA GLY A 321 15.36 -5.70 19.72
C GLY A 321 16.72 -5.77 19.02
N MET A 322 16.94 -4.92 18.00
CA MET A 322 18.25 -4.78 17.36
C MET A 322 19.32 -4.32 18.36
N LEU A 323 19.02 -3.33 19.21
CA LEU A 323 19.96 -2.81 20.19
C LEU A 323 20.31 -3.87 21.26
N GLN A 324 19.32 -4.67 21.68
CA GLN A 324 19.52 -5.78 22.59
C GLN A 324 20.47 -6.82 22.00
N GLY A 325 20.21 -7.29 20.77
CA GLY A 325 21.03 -8.30 20.11
C GLY A 325 22.43 -7.81 19.69
N ALA A 326 22.62 -6.51 19.51
CA ALA A 326 23.93 -5.94 19.15
C ALA A 326 24.85 -5.70 20.36
N ALA A 327 24.28 -5.46 21.54
CA ALA A 327 25.04 -5.07 22.73
C ALA A 327 24.92 -6.07 23.91
N ASP A 328 24.31 -7.24 23.69
CA ASP A 328 24.08 -8.29 24.70
C ASP A 328 23.52 -7.71 26.02
N LEU A 329 22.57 -6.78 25.90
CA LEU A 329 22.03 -6.05 27.04
C LEU A 329 21.11 -6.96 27.86
N THR A 330 21.40 -7.09 29.15
CA THR A 330 20.66 -7.96 30.07
C THR A 330 19.93 -7.14 31.13
N GLY A 331 18.76 -7.62 31.58
CA GLY A 331 17.96 -7.02 32.65
C GLY A 331 16.46 -7.01 32.34
N GLY A 332 15.61 -6.85 33.36
CA GLY A 332 14.16 -7.09 33.23
C GLY A 332 13.42 -6.24 32.19
N PHE A 333 13.97 -5.10 31.76
CA PHE A 333 13.44 -4.34 30.60
C PHE A 333 13.73 -5.06 29.27
N TRP A 334 14.95 -5.57 29.10
CA TRP A 334 15.41 -6.29 27.91
C TRP A 334 14.76 -7.66 27.80
N ASP A 335 14.51 -8.34 28.93
CA ASP A 335 13.72 -9.58 28.95
C ASP A 335 12.30 -9.34 28.38
N GLY A 336 11.72 -8.17 28.66
CA GLY A 336 10.42 -7.76 28.08
C GLY A 336 10.48 -7.48 26.58
N VAL A 337 11.59 -6.90 26.09
CA VAL A 337 11.83 -6.67 24.65
C VAL A 337 12.03 -8.00 23.92
N GLU A 338 12.76 -8.95 24.53
CA GLU A 338 12.96 -10.31 24.01
C GLU A 338 11.62 -11.04 23.87
N VAL A 339 10.80 -11.05 24.93
CA VAL A 339 9.46 -11.68 24.87
C VAL A 339 8.58 -11.05 23.78
N ALA A 340 8.65 -9.73 23.60
CA ALA A 340 7.92 -9.07 22.52
C ALA A 340 8.45 -9.43 21.13
N SER A 341 9.77 -9.61 21.00
CA SER A 341 10.44 -10.04 19.78
C SER A 341 10.16 -11.52 19.45
N ASP A 342 10.05 -12.39 20.45
CA ASP A 342 9.76 -13.82 20.27
C ASP A 342 8.30 -14.08 19.84
N ASN A 343 7.39 -13.17 20.21
CA ASN A 343 5.96 -13.25 19.90
C ASN A 343 5.57 -12.26 18.80
N TYR A 344 6.47 -11.98 17.86
CA TYR A 344 6.30 -10.95 16.85
C TYR A 344 5.10 -11.18 15.91
N ASP A 345 4.79 -12.45 15.65
CA ASP A 345 3.63 -12.89 14.88
C ASP A 345 2.30 -12.65 15.63
N ILE A 346 2.29 -12.81 16.95
CA ILE A 346 1.13 -12.47 17.79
C ILE A 346 0.87 -10.96 17.76
N ILE A 347 1.94 -10.15 17.82
CA ILE A 347 1.83 -8.70 17.70
C ILE A 347 1.21 -8.33 16.35
N GLY A 348 1.67 -8.94 15.26
CA GLY A 348 1.09 -8.75 13.93
C GLY A 348 -0.38 -9.19 13.80
N GLY A 349 -0.74 -10.33 14.36
CA GLY A 349 -2.15 -10.76 14.44
C GLY A 349 -3.02 -9.78 15.24
N ALA A 350 -2.50 -9.25 16.35
CA ALA A 350 -3.18 -8.23 17.15
C ALA A 350 -3.35 -6.91 16.37
N ILE A 351 -2.40 -6.55 15.51
CA ILE A 351 -2.47 -5.39 14.63
C ILE A 351 -3.63 -5.55 13.62
N CYS A 352 -3.71 -6.68 12.92
CA CYS A 352 -4.83 -6.96 12.03
C CYS A 352 -6.18 -6.85 12.77
N GLY A 353 -6.27 -7.43 13.97
CA GLY A 353 -7.45 -7.31 14.83
C GLY A 353 -7.77 -5.85 15.21
N SER A 354 -6.75 -5.06 15.52
CA SER A 354 -6.90 -3.65 15.86
C SER A 354 -7.50 -2.84 14.71
N PHE A 355 -7.12 -3.10 13.45
CA PHE A 355 -7.71 -2.41 12.30
C PHE A 355 -9.21 -2.65 12.17
N VAL A 356 -9.65 -3.88 12.43
CA VAL A 356 -11.07 -4.22 12.45
C VAL A 356 -11.78 -3.48 13.58
N VAL A 357 -11.23 -3.53 14.79
CA VAL A 357 -11.81 -2.88 15.98
C VAL A 357 -11.90 -1.37 15.80
N PHE A 358 -10.79 -0.70 15.45
CA PHE A 358 -10.76 0.74 15.22
C PHE A 358 -11.62 1.14 14.03
N GLY A 359 -11.70 0.32 12.97
CA GLY A 359 -12.60 0.55 11.84
C GLY A 359 -14.07 0.57 12.26
N VAL A 360 -14.50 -0.42 13.06
CA VAL A 360 -15.87 -0.50 13.59
C VAL A 360 -16.17 0.66 14.54
N ILE A 361 -15.26 0.93 15.49
CA ILE A 361 -15.40 2.05 16.43
C ILE A 361 -15.51 3.38 15.67
N SER A 362 -14.66 3.60 14.66
CA SER A 362 -14.69 4.80 13.83
C SER A 362 -16.02 4.98 13.12
N ALA A 363 -16.59 3.91 12.56
CA ALA A 363 -17.90 3.93 11.91
C ALA A 363 -19.05 4.26 12.89
N ILE A 364 -18.98 3.77 14.13
CA ILE A 364 -19.96 4.08 15.18
C ILE A 364 -19.83 5.54 15.63
N LEU A 365 -18.61 6.02 15.85
CA LEU A 365 -18.34 7.39 16.30
C LEU A 365 -18.54 8.46 15.22
N TYR A 366 -18.58 8.07 13.94
CA TYR A 366 -18.75 9.00 12.83
C TYR A 366 -20.04 9.81 12.90
N ARG A 367 -21.20 9.15 13.14
CA ARG A 367 -22.50 9.84 13.21
C ARG A 367 -22.57 10.94 14.30
N PRO A 368 -22.23 10.66 15.57
CA PRO A 368 -22.28 11.68 16.61
C PRO A 368 -21.24 12.78 16.39
N TRP A 369 -20.06 12.45 15.86
CA TRP A 369 -19.04 13.45 15.53
C TRP A 369 -19.49 14.37 14.39
N ARG A 370 -20.06 13.81 13.31
CA ARG A 370 -20.62 14.54 12.16
C ARG A 370 -21.67 15.55 12.59
N ARG A 371 -22.60 15.18 13.47
CA ARG A 371 -23.62 16.09 14.02
C ARG A 371 -23.02 17.29 14.75
N ARG A 372 -21.95 17.09 15.54
CA ARG A 372 -21.26 18.19 16.23
C ARG A 372 -20.53 19.11 15.26
N VAL A 373 -19.92 18.55 14.22
CA VAL A 373 -19.25 19.32 13.17
C VAL A 373 -20.25 20.15 12.38
N ASP A 374 -21.37 19.57 11.96
CA ASP A 374 -22.41 20.28 11.22
C ASP A 374 -23.03 21.39 12.07
N ALA A 375 -23.30 21.15 13.36
CA ALA A 375 -23.76 22.18 14.29
C ALA A 375 -22.75 23.33 14.43
N LYS A 376 -21.44 23.03 14.52
CA LYS A 376 -20.38 24.04 14.59
C LYS A 376 -20.28 24.84 13.29
N ARG A 377 -20.37 24.20 12.12
CA ARG A 377 -20.31 24.86 10.81
C ARG A 377 -21.52 25.73 10.54
N ASN A 378 -22.71 25.29 10.96
CA ASN A 378 -23.93 26.08 10.84
C ASN A 378 -23.91 27.30 11.78
N ALA A 379 -23.32 27.19 12.97
CA ALA A 379 -23.13 28.34 13.86
C ALA A 379 -22.14 29.40 13.30
N LEU A 380 -21.28 29.04 12.34
CA LEU A 380 -20.39 29.97 11.64
C LEU A 380 -21.09 30.70 10.49
N VAL A 381 -22.25 30.22 10.03
CA VAL A 381 -23.15 30.95 9.14
C VAL A 381 -24.00 31.84 10.04
N GLY A 382 -23.53 33.07 10.28
CA GLY A 382 -24.26 34.03 11.11
C GLY A 382 -25.60 34.42 10.48
N PRO A 383 -26.54 35.00 11.26
CA PRO A 383 -27.87 35.42 10.78
C PRO A 383 -27.85 36.54 9.71
N SER A 384 -26.68 37.09 9.37
CA SER A 384 -26.51 38.19 8.43
C SER A 384 -26.49 37.78 6.95
N ASP A 385 -26.26 36.50 6.63
CA ASP A 385 -26.23 36.04 5.22
C ASP A 385 -27.63 35.69 4.68
N GLU A 386 -28.60 35.36 5.54
CA GLU A 386 -30.00 35.15 5.13
C GLU A 386 -30.68 36.49 4.79
N SER A 387 -30.38 37.56 5.52
CA SER A 387 -30.93 38.89 5.25
C SER A 387 -30.43 39.49 3.93
N ASP A 388 -29.18 39.25 3.54
CA ASP A 388 -28.65 39.78 2.28
C ASP A 388 -29.17 39.02 1.03
N GLN A 389 -29.67 37.79 1.22
CA GLN A 389 -30.25 36.99 0.14
C GLN A 389 -31.73 37.30 -0.06
N GLU A 390 -32.52 37.48 1.02
CA GLU A 390 -33.89 38.00 0.92
C GLU A 390 -33.94 39.45 0.40
N THR A 391 -32.97 40.29 0.74
CA THR A 391 -32.94 41.68 0.23
C THR A 391 -32.57 41.76 -1.25
N ARG A 392 -31.84 40.77 -1.80
CA ARG A 392 -31.54 40.68 -3.24
C ARG A 392 -32.70 40.14 -4.05
N ASP A 393 -33.44 39.16 -3.54
CA ASP A 393 -34.63 38.65 -4.22
C ASP A 393 -35.78 39.68 -4.17
N ASN A 394 -35.96 40.42 -3.06
CA ASN A 394 -36.98 41.47 -2.97
C ASN A 394 -36.67 42.74 -3.79
N ASN A 395 -35.41 43.05 -4.09
CA ASN A 395 -35.06 44.19 -4.94
C ASN A 395 -35.21 43.92 -6.45
N THR A 396 -35.52 42.69 -6.85
CA THR A 396 -35.66 42.33 -8.27
C THR A 396 -37.12 42.38 -8.75
N GLU A 397 -38.11 42.46 -7.85
CA GLU A 397 -39.53 42.53 -8.21
C GLU A 397 -40.11 43.97 -8.26
N GLY A 398 -39.28 45.01 -8.06
CA GLY A 398 -39.76 46.36 -7.76
C GLY A 398 -39.30 47.49 -8.68
N ILE A 399 -38.99 47.28 -9.97
CA ILE A 399 -38.76 48.40 -10.90
C ILE A 399 -39.39 48.12 -12.27
N HIS A 400 -40.70 48.38 -12.37
CA HIS A 400 -41.31 48.81 -13.63
C HIS A 400 -41.28 50.34 -13.65
N GLY A 401 -40.35 50.92 -14.42
CA GLY A 401 -40.25 52.35 -14.70
C GLY A 401 -39.50 52.54 -16.02
N GLU A 402 -40.05 53.39 -16.88
CA GLU A 402 -39.80 53.59 -18.32
C GLU A 402 -38.33 53.69 -18.82
N PRO A 403 -38.08 53.44 -20.13
CA PRO A 403 -36.76 53.56 -20.73
C PRO A 403 -36.44 55.04 -21.01
N GLU A 404 -35.49 55.60 -20.27
CA GLU A 404 -34.94 56.93 -20.58
C GLU A 404 -33.85 56.81 -21.66
N LEU A 405 -34.15 57.37 -22.83
CA LEU A 405 -33.26 57.58 -23.96
C LEU A 405 -32.10 58.51 -23.57
N VAL A 406 -30.85 58.06 -23.72
CA VAL A 406 -29.68 58.95 -23.70
C VAL A 406 -28.79 58.70 -24.93
N GLN A 407 -28.53 59.80 -25.62
CA GLN A 407 -27.93 59.98 -26.95
C GLN A 407 -26.45 59.59 -27.05
N GLU A 408 -26.06 59.15 -28.25
CA GLU A 408 -24.68 59.05 -28.73
C GLU A 408 -24.03 60.43 -28.98
N GLY A 409 -22.73 60.57 -28.67
CA GLY A 409 -21.86 61.67 -29.11
C GLY A 409 -20.48 61.69 -28.42
N PRO A 410 -19.38 62.15 -29.06
CA PRO A 410 -18.23 61.26 -29.29
C PRO A 410 -16.91 61.59 -28.56
N SER A 411 -15.98 60.62 -28.66
CA SER A 411 -14.51 60.73 -28.69
C SER A 411 -13.73 61.17 -27.45
N THR A 412 -12.91 60.26 -26.90
CA THR A 412 -11.45 60.44 -26.88
C THR A 412 -10.70 59.11 -26.68
N GLN A 413 -9.80 58.82 -27.61
CA GLN A 413 -8.83 57.74 -27.57
C GLN A 413 -7.78 58.00 -26.48
N HIS A 414 -7.48 57.00 -25.66
CA HIS A 414 -6.17 56.91 -25.02
C HIS A 414 -5.45 55.64 -25.48
N VAL A 415 -4.42 55.92 -26.26
CA VAL A 415 -3.42 55.02 -26.85
C VAL A 415 -2.57 54.41 -25.73
N HIS A 416 -2.49 53.08 -25.67
CA HIS A 416 -1.33 52.41 -25.09
C HIS A 416 -0.66 51.62 -26.21
N ALA A 417 0.51 52.11 -26.62
CA ALA A 417 1.37 51.50 -27.62
C ALA A 417 2.08 50.28 -27.02
N ASP A 418 1.94 49.12 -27.66
CA ASP A 418 2.84 47.98 -27.47
C ASP A 418 3.74 47.86 -28.71
N ARG A 419 5.04 47.92 -28.48
CA ARG A 419 6.07 48.04 -29.51
C ARG A 419 6.68 46.65 -29.72
N LYS A 420 6.15 45.89 -30.67
CA LYS A 420 6.87 44.76 -31.28
C LYS A 420 7.58 45.22 -32.55
N GLY A 421 8.89 45.05 -32.56
CA GLY A 421 9.74 45.18 -33.74
C GLY A 421 11.09 44.57 -33.43
N ASP A 422 11.26 43.29 -33.76
CA ASP A 422 12.30 42.88 -34.72
C ASP A 422 12.06 41.43 -35.16
N CYS A 423 11.86 41.28 -36.47
CA CYS A 423 11.87 40.04 -37.23
C CYS A 423 13.29 39.82 -37.75
N VAL A 424 13.79 38.57 -37.75
CA VAL A 424 14.60 38.03 -38.85
C VAL A 424 14.39 36.50 -38.93
N VAL A 425 13.92 36.06 -40.11
CA VAL A 425 13.93 34.74 -40.80
C VAL A 425 13.85 33.45 -39.99
#